data_AF-A0A6A5BIL4-F1
#
_entry.id   AF-A0A6A5BIL4-F1
#
_cell.length_a   1.000
_cell.length_b   1.000
_cell.length_c   1.000
_cell.angle_alpha   90.00
_cell.angle_beta   90.00
_cell.angle_gamma   90.00
#
_symmetry.space_group_name_H-M   'P 1'
#
loop_
_entity.id
_entity.type
_entity.pdbx_description
1 polymer ?
#
loop_
_entity_poly.entity_id
_entity_poly.type
_entity_poly.pdbx_seq_one_letter_code
_entity_poly.pdbx_strand_id
1 'polypeptide(L)'
;MKILLVLISLLTSHHGCHALCYEVSSSSQLWSKINSLQAGDELLIRGGSYTTNVGGYYKLVTLRGTLNQPIRVFALSNETVLISGDAAASQNIVNLDVEYVVFENLRFTLGSRGVRLQHAQHSKFLNLKVDNAGDAAFTANDSGQTYLNLTIQGNEISNTRGTGECFYLGCNNAACKMIDSIIENNYCHDTNSASQGDGIELKTGSYGNIIRNNVIVNTKYPGITLYSTYYTNYDANEKALAISKPNIIEGNIIWNSGDNGIQVTGNAIIRNNIVMNCGSSCIAIQLNQGVVENVKILFNTVVTASGGAGLRVTNSGPGIVIANNAAYSNTALYAAQTLPNDAIVLNNVIQGSTNILTLNATLKIGNLNSDFQQTSTLPYNLFPTSTSSVLGKASLSQSVNYDFNGNSNPQPSPNTSGKGSPKANNAVTLSANMLLLVVIAFTALCIM
;
A
#
# COMPACT_ATOMS: atom_id res chain seq x y z
N MET A 1 -23.54 -50.54 56.94
CA MET A 1 -23.41 -49.15 56.45
C MET A 1 -22.33 -49.16 55.38
N LYS A 2 -22.71 -49.10 54.09
CA LYS A 2 -21.79 -49.23 52.94
C LYS A 2 -21.08 -47.88 52.71
N ILE A 3 -19.75 -47.86 52.77
CA ILE A 3 -18.96 -46.68 52.41
C ILE A 3 -18.77 -46.71 50.89
N LEU A 4 -19.38 -45.73 50.22
CA LEU A 4 -19.29 -45.50 48.79
C LEU A 4 -18.05 -44.65 48.51
N LEU A 5 -17.02 -45.24 47.90
CA LEU A 5 -15.87 -44.52 47.36
C LEU A 5 -16.30 -43.88 46.03
N VAL A 6 -16.44 -42.55 46.00
CA VAL A 6 -16.65 -41.79 44.75
C VAL A 6 -15.26 -41.36 44.26
N LEU A 7 -14.77 -42.01 43.20
CA LEU A 7 -13.64 -41.50 42.42
C LEU A 7 -14.13 -40.32 41.57
N ILE A 8 -13.72 -39.11 41.93
CA ILE A 8 -13.85 -37.94 41.06
C ILE A 8 -12.63 -37.92 40.15
N SER A 9 -12.80 -38.31 38.88
CA SER A 9 -11.80 -38.05 37.85
C SER A 9 -11.87 -36.57 37.46
N LEU A 10 -10.95 -35.76 37.99
CA LEU A 10 -10.68 -34.43 37.42
C LEU A 10 -10.03 -34.63 36.04
N LEU A 11 -10.84 -34.53 34.99
CA LEU A 11 -10.36 -34.25 33.64
C LEU A 11 -9.86 -32.79 33.62
N THR A 12 -8.60 -32.58 33.95
CA THR A 12 -7.92 -31.32 33.62
C THR A 12 -7.69 -31.30 32.11
N SER A 13 -8.56 -30.63 31.37
CA SER A 13 -8.26 -30.21 30.00
C SER A 13 -7.09 -29.22 30.05
N HIS A 14 -5.87 -29.77 29.93
CA HIS A 14 -4.68 -28.98 29.69
C HIS A 14 -4.85 -28.29 28.33
N HIS A 15 -5.39 -27.07 28.36
CA HIS A 15 -5.15 -26.08 27.31
C HIS A 15 -3.68 -25.68 27.46
N GLY A 16 -2.79 -26.56 26.98
CA GLY A 16 -1.36 -26.32 26.94
C GLY A 16 -1.08 -25.16 25.99
N CYS A 17 -1.08 -23.95 26.52
CA CYS A 17 -0.41 -22.81 25.92
C CYS A 17 1.09 -23.04 26.09
N HIS A 18 1.67 -23.93 25.28
CA HIS A 18 3.11 -24.13 25.19
C HIS A 18 3.60 -23.45 23.92
N ALA A 19 3.74 -22.13 23.97
CA ALA A 19 4.58 -21.43 23.02
C ALA A 19 6.04 -21.84 23.32
N LEU A 20 6.69 -22.59 22.42
CA LEU A 20 8.12 -22.86 22.55
C LEU A 20 8.89 -21.74 21.84
N CYS A 21 9.90 -21.20 22.51
CA CYS A 21 10.82 -20.24 21.93
C CYS A 21 12.10 -20.97 21.50
N TYR A 22 12.45 -20.82 20.23
CA TYR A 22 13.68 -21.37 19.67
C TYR A 22 14.60 -20.26 19.21
N GLU A 23 15.90 -20.53 19.26
CA GLU A 23 16.93 -19.60 18.82
C GLU A 23 17.83 -20.26 17.79
N VAL A 24 18.17 -19.54 16.72
CA VAL A 24 19.08 -20.00 15.67
C VAL A 24 20.12 -18.95 15.32
N SER A 25 21.37 -19.37 15.14
CA SER A 25 22.52 -18.48 14.87
C SER A 25 23.30 -18.88 13.62
N SER A 26 22.75 -19.76 12.77
CA SER A 26 23.36 -20.20 11.51
C SER A 26 22.32 -20.61 10.47
N SER A 27 22.71 -20.59 9.18
CA SER A 27 21.86 -21.01 8.06
C SER A 27 21.32 -22.43 8.24
N SER A 28 22.15 -23.38 8.64
CA SER A 28 21.72 -24.77 8.83
C SER A 28 20.70 -24.92 9.96
N GLN A 29 20.88 -24.20 11.07
CA GLN A 29 19.91 -24.19 12.17
C GLN A 29 18.59 -23.54 11.75
N LEU A 30 18.63 -22.39 11.06
CA LEU A 30 17.45 -21.71 10.55
C LEU A 30 16.61 -22.64 9.67
N TRP A 31 17.22 -23.20 8.63
CA TRP A 31 16.48 -23.99 7.64
C TRP A 31 16.06 -25.37 8.15
N SER A 32 16.78 -25.94 9.13
CA SER A 32 16.33 -27.18 9.79
C SER A 32 15.21 -26.94 10.79
N LYS A 33 15.16 -25.78 11.44
CA LYS A 33 14.20 -25.50 12.51
C LYS A 33 12.88 -24.93 12.00
N ILE A 34 12.91 -24.03 11.01
CA ILE A 34 11.75 -23.22 10.65
C ILE A 34 10.51 -24.06 10.27
N ASN A 35 10.66 -25.13 9.49
CA ASN A 35 9.53 -25.98 9.09
C ASN A 35 9.06 -26.97 10.19
N SER A 36 9.67 -26.94 11.38
CA SER A 36 9.25 -27.74 12.53
C SER A 36 8.41 -26.96 13.54
N LEU A 37 8.21 -25.65 13.32
CA LEU A 37 7.44 -24.81 14.23
C LEU A 37 5.96 -25.22 14.22
N GLN A 38 5.36 -25.23 15.40
CA GLN A 38 3.95 -25.51 15.64
C GLN A 38 3.21 -24.23 16.02
N ALA A 39 1.88 -24.24 15.98
CA ALA A 39 1.06 -23.10 16.35
C ALA A 39 1.43 -22.57 17.75
N GLY A 40 1.74 -21.27 17.84
CA GLY A 40 2.18 -20.61 19.07
C GLY A 40 3.69 -20.55 19.26
N ASP A 41 4.47 -21.28 18.46
CA ASP A 41 5.93 -21.24 18.56
C ASP A 41 6.51 -19.90 18.09
N GLU A 42 7.63 -19.53 18.70
CA GLU A 42 8.46 -18.40 18.29
C GLU A 42 9.85 -18.88 17.87
N LEU A 43 10.35 -18.33 16.77
CA LEU A 43 11.71 -18.54 16.26
C LEU A 43 12.44 -17.20 16.22
N LEU A 44 13.36 -17.03 17.16
CA LEU A 44 14.33 -15.93 17.18
C LEU A 44 15.52 -16.28 16.28
N ILE A 45 15.76 -15.44 15.27
CA ILE A 45 16.95 -15.50 14.42
C ILE A 45 17.94 -14.46 14.92
N ARG A 46 19.12 -14.90 15.34
CA ARG A 46 20.16 -14.00 15.86
C ARG A 46 20.84 -13.20 14.76
N GLY A 47 21.30 -12.00 15.11
CA GLY A 47 22.05 -11.13 14.21
C GLY A 47 23.19 -11.85 13.50
N GLY A 48 23.25 -11.70 12.17
CA GLY A 48 24.22 -12.41 11.34
C GLY A 48 23.79 -12.54 9.88
N SER A 49 24.67 -13.16 9.09
CA SER A 49 24.42 -13.48 7.68
C SER A 49 24.05 -14.94 7.50
N TYR A 50 22.94 -15.15 6.81
CA TYR A 50 22.34 -16.43 6.49
C TYR A 50 22.27 -16.58 4.98
N THR A 51 22.40 -17.79 4.46
CA THR A 51 22.25 -18.07 3.04
C THR A 51 21.17 -19.11 2.81
N THR A 52 20.44 -18.98 1.71
CA THR A 52 19.53 -20.03 1.24
C THR A 52 20.28 -21.22 0.65
N ASN A 53 21.60 -21.14 0.40
CA ASN A 53 22.39 -22.26 -0.12
C ASN A 53 22.72 -23.33 0.93
N VAL A 54 21.70 -23.92 1.53
CA VAL A 54 21.81 -25.06 2.45
C VAL A 54 20.96 -26.18 1.87
N GLY A 55 21.58 -27.15 1.21
CA GLY A 55 20.85 -28.20 0.48
C GLY A 55 20.14 -27.71 -0.79
N GLY A 56 20.61 -26.60 -1.38
CA GLY A 56 20.04 -25.95 -2.57
C GLY A 56 19.31 -24.64 -2.27
N TYR A 57 19.21 -23.77 -3.27
CA TYR A 57 18.67 -22.41 -3.13
C TYR A 57 17.15 -22.34 -2.93
N TYR A 58 16.41 -23.37 -3.35
CA TYR A 58 14.97 -23.40 -3.16
C TYR A 58 14.64 -23.51 -1.67
N LYS A 59 13.90 -22.52 -1.15
CA LYS A 59 13.36 -22.52 0.21
C LYS A 59 11.85 -22.37 0.17
N LEU A 60 11.16 -23.42 0.59
CA LEU A 60 9.74 -23.39 0.91
C LEU A 60 9.58 -23.47 2.42
N VAL A 61 8.93 -22.48 2.99
CA VAL A 61 8.53 -22.43 4.39
C VAL A 61 7.03 -22.64 4.47
N THR A 62 6.63 -23.73 5.13
CA THR A 62 5.22 -24.08 5.32
C THR A 62 4.88 -24.03 6.80
N LEU A 63 4.04 -23.07 7.18
CA LEU A 63 3.71 -22.80 8.58
C LEU A 63 2.21 -22.60 8.76
N ARG A 64 1.65 -23.13 9.85
CA ARG A 64 0.23 -23.01 10.21
C ARG A 64 0.10 -22.68 11.68
N GLY A 65 -0.10 -21.41 11.99
CA GLY A 65 -0.57 -20.95 13.28
C GLY A 65 -2.09 -21.02 13.39
N THR A 66 -2.62 -20.42 14.44
CA THR A 66 -4.05 -20.13 14.58
C THR A 66 -4.25 -18.70 15.06
N LEU A 67 -5.49 -18.19 15.02
CA LEU A 67 -5.82 -16.86 15.56
C LEU A 67 -5.33 -16.65 17.00
N ASN A 68 -5.43 -17.70 17.84
CA ASN A 68 -5.05 -17.63 19.25
C ASN A 68 -3.60 -18.05 19.51
N GLN A 69 -2.96 -18.69 18.54
CA GLN A 69 -1.60 -19.22 18.64
C GLN A 69 -0.86 -18.98 17.32
N PRO A 70 -0.59 -17.72 16.95
CA PRO A 70 0.17 -17.42 15.76
C PRO A 70 1.61 -17.92 15.90
N ILE A 71 2.27 -18.24 14.79
CA ILE A 71 3.70 -18.54 14.76
C ILE A 71 4.46 -17.24 14.53
N ARG A 72 5.56 -17.01 15.24
CA ARG A 72 6.40 -15.81 15.03
C ARG A 72 7.81 -16.20 14.60
N VAL A 73 8.29 -15.59 13.52
CA VAL A 73 9.67 -15.74 13.01
C VAL A 73 10.27 -14.35 12.93
N PHE A 74 11.25 -14.05 13.78
CA PHE A 74 11.68 -12.67 13.97
C PHE A 74 13.15 -12.52 14.35
N ALA A 75 13.66 -11.30 14.19
CA ALA A 75 14.88 -10.83 14.83
C ALA A 75 14.56 -9.71 15.84
N LEU A 76 15.45 -9.51 16.80
CA LEU A 76 15.38 -8.36 17.70
C LEU A 76 15.67 -7.06 16.93
N SER A 77 15.02 -5.95 17.29
CA SER A 77 15.11 -4.68 16.56
C SER A 77 16.51 -4.04 16.55
N ASN A 78 17.38 -4.42 17.49
CA ASN A 78 18.77 -4.00 17.56
C ASN A 78 19.73 -4.98 16.86
N GLU A 79 19.22 -6.08 16.30
CA GLU A 79 20.02 -7.05 15.55
C GLU A 79 19.75 -6.92 14.05
N THR A 80 20.77 -7.14 13.23
CA THR A 80 20.63 -7.19 11.78
C THR A 80 20.75 -8.62 11.31
N VAL A 81 19.68 -9.17 10.75
CA VAL A 81 19.65 -10.49 10.11
C VAL A 81 19.57 -10.32 8.61
N LEU A 82 20.59 -10.78 7.89
CA LEU A 82 20.65 -10.77 6.43
C LEU A 82 20.49 -12.19 5.89
N ILE A 83 19.44 -12.47 5.14
CA ILE A 83 19.20 -13.74 4.44
C ILE A 83 19.47 -13.52 2.95
N SER A 84 20.54 -14.11 2.45
CA SER A 84 20.96 -13.97 1.06
C SER A 84 20.53 -15.16 0.20
N GLY A 85 19.84 -14.86 -0.91
CA GLY A 85 19.65 -15.79 -2.01
C GLY A 85 20.90 -15.89 -2.91
N ASP A 86 20.70 -16.31 -4.16
CA ASP A 86 21.80 -16.49 -5.10
C ASP A 86 22.02 -15.25 -5.98
N ALA A 87 23.29 -14.88 -6.21
CA ALA A 87 23.62 -13.70 -7.03
C ALA A 87 23.22 -13.85 -8.50
N ALA A 88 23.08 -15.09 -9.00
CA ALA A 88 22.63 -15.38 -10.35
C ALA A 88 21.11 -15.29 -10.53
N ALA A 89 20.36 -15.02 -9.44
CA ALA A 89 18.90 -14.95 -9.45
C ALA A 89 18.23 -16.19 -10.05
N SER A 90 18.78 -17.38 -9.79
CA SER A 90 18.26 -18.66 -10.28
C SER A 90 17.04 -19.17 -9.49
N GLN A 91 16.82 -18.68 -8.27
CA GLN A 91 15.68 -19.02 -7.42
C GLN A 91 15.18 -17.82 -6.61
N ASN A 92 13.93 -17.88 -6.16
CA ASN A 92 13.41 -16.91 -5.19
C ASN A 92 14.15 -17.05 -3.85
N ILE A 93 14.26 -15.97 -3.08
CA ILE A 93 14.93 -16.00 -1.77
C ILE A 93 14.16 -16.91 -0.82
N VAL A 94 12.85 -16.69 -0.72
CA VAL A 94 11.97 -17.52 0.08
C VAL A 94 10.59 -17.62 -0.56
N ASN A 95 10.06 -18.85 -0.56
CA ASN A 95 8.68 -19.14 -0.88
C ASN A 95 7.95 -19.45 0.43
N LEU A 96 6.81 -18.80 0.65
CA LEU A 96 6.03 -18.89 1.87
C LEU A 96 4.65 -19.47 1.55
N ASP A 97 4.31 -20.53 2.26
CA ASP A 97 2.96 -21.05 2.36
C ASP A 97 2.56 -20.98 3.83
N VAL A 98 1.83 -19.93 4.23
CA VAL A 98 1.70 -19.55 5.64
C VAL A 98 0.27 -19.17 6.04
N GLU A 99 -0.09 -19.45 7.28
CA GLU A 99 -1.38 -19.01 7.85
C GLU A 99 -1.20 -18.64 9.32
N TYR A 100 -1.72 -17.49 9.75
CA TYR A 100 -1.51 -16.96 11.11
C TYR A 100 -0.03 -16.92 11.52
N VAL A 101 0.83 -16.38 10.64
CA VAL A 101 2.27 -16.25 10.89
C VAL A 101 2.69 -14.79 10.89
N VAL A 102 3.64 -14.45 11.74
CA VAL A 102 4.30 -13.14 11.78
C VAL A 102 5.76 -13.30 11.39
N PHE A 103 6.17 -12.64 10.30
CA PHE A 103 7.58 -12.44 9.95
C PHE A 103 7.97 -11.00 10.30
N GLU A 104 9.06 -10.81 11.05
CA GLU A 104 9.40 -9.50 11.61
C GLU A 104 10.92 -9.21 11.65
N ASN A 105 11.32 -7.99 11.24
CA ASN A 105 12.69 -7.47 11.34
C ASN A 105 13.75 -8.31 10.60
N LEU A 106 13.42 -8.85 9.41
CA LEU A 106 14.34 -9.65 8.60
C LEU A 106 14.72 -8.92 7.32
N ARG A 107 15.99 -9.01 6.91
CA ARG A 107 16.46 -8.51 5.62
C ARG A 107 16.71 -9.66 4.65
N PHE A 108 16.18 -9.54 3.44
CA PHE A 108 16.37 -10.45 2.32
C PHE A 108 17.11 -9.73 1.19
N THR A 109 18.12 -10.37 0.60
CA THR A 109 18.86 -9.80 -0.53
C THR A 109 19.30 -10.87 -1.52
N LEU A 110 19.44 -10.50 -2.79
CA LEU A 110 19.88 -11.37 -3.90
C LEU A 110 18.96 -12.57 -4.14
N GLY A 111 18.78 -12.98 -5.38
CA GLY A 111 17.82 -14.02 -5.79
C GLY A 111 16.94 -13.50 -6.91
N SER A 112 15.99 -14.29 -7.39
CA SER A 112 14.98 -13.87 -8.37
C SER A 112 13.94 -12.98 -7.69
N ARG A 113 12.78 -13.54 -7.29
CA ARG A 113 11.85 -12.82 -6.41
C ARG A 113 12.34 -12.85 -4.98
N GLY A 114 12.03 -11.80 -4.22
CA GLY A 114 12.38 -11.71 -2.81
C GLY A 114 11.57 -12.67 -1.94
N VAL A 115 10.48 -12.16 -1.37
CA VAL A 115 9.49 -12.90 -0.60
C VAL A 115 8.31 -13.25 -1.49
N ARG A 116 8.17 -14.52 -1.86
CA ARG A 116 7.03 -15.01 -2.65
C ARG A 116 6.04 -15.75 -1.76
N LEU A 117 4.81 -15.27 -1.69
CA LEU A 117 3.69 -15.94 -1.04
C LEU A 117 3.04 -16.91 -2.05
N GLN A 118 3.27 -18.20 -1.87
CA GLN A 118 2.53 -19.25 -2.59
C GLN A 118 1.12 -19.41 -2.05
N HIS A 119 0.95 -19.17 -0.75
CA HIS A 119 -0.32 -19.06 -0.06
C HIS A 119 -0.10 -18.25 1.22
N ALA A 120 -1.01 -17.33 1.55
CA ALA A 120 -0.94 -16.59 2.79
C ALA A 120 -2.33 -16.12 3.23
N GLN A 121 -2.70 -16.42 4.47
CA GLN A 121 -3.89 -15.85 5.10
C GLN A 121 -3.62 -15.44 6.55
N HIS A 122 -4.27 -14.39 7.02
CA HIS A 122 -4.21 -13.90 8.40
C HIS A 122 -2.79 -13.67 8.94
N SER A 123 -1.84 -13.39 8.04
CA SER A 123 -0.41 -13.34 8.34
C SER A 123 0.12 -11.91 8.24
N LYS A 124 1.22 -11.64 8.95
CA LYS A 124 1.83 -10.32 9.07
C LYS A 124 3.28 -10.34 8.62
N PHE A 125 3.66 -9.34 7.85
CA PHE A 125 5.00 -9.11 7.31
C PHE A 125 5.43 -7.71 7.71
N LEU A 126 6.25 -7.65 8.76
CA LEU A 126 6.49 -6.45 9.55
C LEU A 126 7.97 -6.06 9.48
N ASN A 127 8.27 -4.82 9.12
CA ASN A 127 9.63 -4.28 9.15
C ASN A 127 10.65 -5.16 8.40
N LEU A 128 10.23 -5.78 7.31
CA LEU A 128 11.11 -6.54 6.43
C LEU A 128 11.88 -5.58 5.54
N LYS A 129 13.11 -5.94 5.19
CA LYS A 129 13.85 -5.27 4.13
C LYS A 129 14.07 -6.25 2.98
N VAL A 130 13.75 -5.86 1.76
CA VAL A 130 14.03 -6.67 0.56
C VAL A 130 14.74 -5.80 -0.45
N ASP A 131 15.99 -6.11 -0.74
CA ASP A 131 16.80 -5.33 -1.68
C ASP A 131 17.52 -6.21 -2.70
N ASN A 132 17.85 -5.64 -3.87
CA ASN A 132 18.63 -6.33 -4.90
C ASN A 132 18.00 -7.66 -5.37
N ALA A 133 16.68 -7.76 -5.35
CA ALA A 133 15.96 -8.86 -5.98
C ALA A 133 16.10 -8.76 -7.50
N GLY A 134 16.35 -9.90 -8.16
CA GLY A 134 16.47 -10.02 -9.61
C GLY A 134 15.16 -9.80 -10.37
N ASP A 135 14.03 -9.82 -9.65
CA ASP A 135 12.67 -9.60 -10.12
C ASP A 135 11.86 -8.84 -9.05
N ALA A 136 10.53 -8.99 -9.01
CA ALA A 136 9.67 -8.40 -7.99
C ALA A 136 10.06 -8.82 -6.56
N ALA A 137 10.07 -7.87 -5.62
CA ALA A 137 10.59 -8.09 -4.28
C ALA A 137 9.60 -8.81 -3.35
N PHE A 138 8.32 -8.43 -3.37
CA PHE A 138 7.29 -9.07 -2.56
C PHE A 138 6.11 -9.45 -3.45
N THR A 139 5.82 -10.75 -3.57
CA THR A 139 4.82 -11.23 -4.54
C THR A 139 3.77 -12.12 -3.90
N ALA A 140 2.50 -11.86 -4.20
CA ALA A 140 1.37 -12.70 -3.86
C ALA A 140 0.55 -12.93 -5.14
N ASN A 141 1.07 -13.75 -6.06
CA ASN A 141 0.60 -13.83 -7.44
C ASN A 141 0.57 -15.25 -8.02
N ASP A 142 0.37 -16.26 -7.18
CA ASP A 142 0.20 -17.64 -7.64
C ASP A 142 -1.28 -17.89 -8.02
N SER A 143 -1.49 -18.42 -9.22
CA SER A 143 -2.83 -18.67 -9.77
C SER A 143 -3.65 -19.61 -8.87
N GLY A 144 -4.95 -19.34 -8.76
CA GLY A 144 -5.91 -20.08 -7.93
C GLY A 144 -5.92 -19.66 -6.45
N GLN A 145 -5.03 -18.76 -6.03
CA GLN A 145 -4.92 -18.37 -4.62
C GLN A 145 -5.85 -17.23 -4.24
N THR A 146 -6.26 -17.25 -2.97
CA THR A 146 -6.86 -16.10 -2.28
C THR A 146 -5.99 -15.75 -1.10
N TYR A 147 -5.36 -14.59 -1.18
CA TYR A 147 -4.57 -13.99 -0.11
C TYR A 147 -5.50 -13.13 0.73
N LEU A 148 -5.69 -13.50 1.99
CA LEU A 148 -6.76 -12.94 2.82
C LEU A 148 -6.20 -12.33 4.10
N ASN A 149 -6.63 -11.11 4.42
CA ASN A 149 -6.36 -10.46 5.69
C ASN A 149 -4.86 -10.45 6.05
N LEU A 150 -4.05 -9.99 5.10
CA LEU A 150 -2.62 -9.82 5.29
C LEU A 150 -2.33 -8.42 5.83
N THR A 151 -1.34 -8.31 6.71
CA THR A 151 -0.75 -7.03 7.12
C THR A 151 0.67 -6.95 6.59
N ILE A 152 0.92 -6.04 5.65
CA ILE A 152 2.24 -5.77 5.06
C ILE A 152 2.63 -4.36 5.52
N GLN A 153 3.41 -4.28 6.59
CA GLN A 153 3.63 -3.04 7.32
C GLN A 153 5.10 -2.73 7.58
N GLY A 154 5.51 -1.47 7.38
CA GLY A 154 6.83 -0.98 7.79
C GLY A 154 7.98 -1.54 6.96
N ASN A 155 7.70 -2.18 5.82
CA ASN A 155 8.72 -2.84 5.03
C ASN A 155 9.48 -1.84 4.14
N GLU A 156 10.77 -2.07 3.93
CA GLU A 156 11.61 -1.34 2.98
C GLU A 156 11.92 -2.22 1.77
N ILE A 157 11.64 -1.72 0.58
CA ILE A 157 11.89 -2.44 -0.68
C ILE A 157 12.68 -1.54 -1.63
N SER A 158 13.80 -2.05 -2.17
CA SER A 158 14.60 -1.25 -3.10
C SER A 158 15.45 -2.04 -4.10
N ASN A 159 15.93 -1.35 -5.14
CA ASN A 159 16.92 -1.85 -6.09
C ASN A 159 16.51 -3.17 -6.77
N THR A 160 15.23 -3.31 -7.12
CA THR A 160 14.70 -4.46 -7.84
C THR A 160 15.15 -4.45 -9.31
N ARG A 161 15.12 -5.63 -9.96
CA ARG A 161 15.46 -5.83 -11.38
C ARG A 161 14.33 -6.61 -12.07
N GLY A 162 14.53 -7.07 -13.30
CA GLY A 162 13.50 -7.85 -14.01
C GLY A 162 12.24 -7.00 -14.26
N THR A 163 11.05 -7.51 -13.95
CA THR A 163 9.83 -6.66 -13.91
C THR A 163 9.95 -5.62 -12.79
N GLY A 164 10.33 -6.06 -11.60
CA GLY A 164 10.94 -5.24 -10.55
C GLY A 164 9.98 -4.40 -9.73
N GLU A 165 8.76 -4.86 -9.52
CA GLU A 165 7.79 -4.22 -8.65
C GLU A 165 8.23 -4.34 -7.17
N CYS A 166 7.94 -3.33 -6.34
CA CYS A 166 8.13 -3.52 -4.89
C CYS A 166 7.13 -4.55 -4.36
N PHE A 167 5.85 -4.36 -4.68
CA PHE A 167 4.77 -5.25 -4.26
C PHE A 167 3.89 -5.64 -5.46
N TYR A 168 3.88 -6.93 -5.81
CA TYR A 168 3.00 -7.50 -6.83
C TYR A 168 1.92 -8.34 -6.16
N LEU A 169 0.69 -7.81 -6.09
CA LEU A 169 -0.38 -8.37 -5.26
C LEU A 169 -1.61 -8.75 -6.12
N GLY A 170 -1.93 -10.05 -6.14
CA GLY A 170 -2.98 -10.63 -6.97
C GLY A 170 -2.49 -11.02 -8.36
N CYS A 171 -3.41 -11.41 -9.24
CA CYS A 171 -3.09 -11.87 -10.60
C CYS A 171 -3.91 -11.14 -11.67
N ASN A 172 -3.35 -11.07 -12.87
CA ASN A 172 -4.10 -10.65 -14.06
C ASN A 172 -5.39 -11.49 -14.22
N ASN A 173 -6.42 -10.85 -14.75
CA ASN A 173 -7.74 -11.44 -15.01
C ASN A 173 -8.37 -12.11 -13.78
N ALA A 174 -8.00 -11.65 -12.57
CA ALA A 174 -8.45 -12.22 -11.31
C ALA A 174 -8.17 -13.72 -11.12
N ALA A 175 -7.09 -14.24 -11.72
CA ALA A 175 -6.68 -15.64 -11.54
C ALA A 175 -6.29 -15.96 -10.09
N CYS A 176 -5.96 -14.93 -9.30
CA CYS A 176 -5.76 -14.97 -7.86
C CYS A 176 -6.06 -13.56 -7.30
N LYS A 177 -6.38 -13.46 -6.00
CA LYS A 177 -6.95 -12.24 -5.42
C LYS A 177 -6.32 -11.91 -4.08
N MET A 178 -6.14 -10.61 -3.82
CA MET A 178 -5.83 -10.07 -2.50
C MET A 178 -7.10 -9.48 -1.90
N ILE A 179 -7.49 -9.90 -0.71
CA ILE A 179 -8.76 -9.54 -0.09
C ILE A 179 -8.56 -9.06 1.34
N ASP A 180 -9.27 -7.99 1.71
CA ASP A 180 -9.36 -7.45 3.08
C ASP A 180 -7.98 -7.25 3.74
N SER A 181 -6.97 -6.84 2.97
CA SER A 181 -5.59 -6.72 3.44
C SER A 181 -5.11 -5.27 3.57
N ILE A 182 -4.08 -5.05 4.39
CA ILE A 182 -3.49 -3.74 4.67
C ILE A 182 -2.03 -3.71 4.20
N ILE A 183 -1.70 -2.71 3.39
CA ILE A 183 -0.36 -2.41 2.91
C ILE A 183 -0.02 -1.00 3.39
N GLU A 184 0.72 -0.89 4.49
CA GLU A 184 0.90 0.40 5.16
C GLU A 184 2.30 0.73 5.67
N ASN A 185 2.62 2.03 5.71
CA ASN A 185 3.89 2.54 6.23
C ASN A 185 5.13 1.89 5.58
N ASN A 186 5.01 1.38 4.35
CA ASN A 186 6.14 0.80 3.64
C ASN A 186 6.92 1.90 2.90
N TYR A 187 8.22 1.67 2.73
CA TYR A 187 9.10 2.49 1.93
C TYR A 187 9.55 1.72 0.69
N CYS A 188 9.12 2.17 -0.49
CA CYS A 188 9.50 1.60 -1.77
C CYS A 188 10.31 2.61 -2.55
N HIS A 189 11.53 2.26 -2.96
CA HIS A 189 12.36 3.19 -3.71
C HIS A 189 13.34 2.55 -4.69
N ASP A 190 13.74 3.32 -5.70
CA ASP A 190 14.79 2.97 -6.66
C ASP A 190 14.49 1.68 -7.45
N THR A 191 13.24 1.54 -7.88
CA THR A 191 12.80 0.49 -8.82
C THR A 191 12.87 0.96 -10.28
N ASN A 192 13.29 2.21 -10.51
CA ASN A 192 13.36 2.84 -11.82
C ASN A 192 14.34 2.18 -12.81
N SER A 193 15.28 1.37 -12.32
CA SER A 193 16.21 0.61 -13.16
C SER A 193 15.61 -0.68 -13.76
N ALA A 194 14.45 -1.13 -13.26
CA ALA A 194 13.77 -2.32 -13.73
C ALA A 194 13.06 -2.13 -15.09
N SER A 195 12.53 -3.20 -15.66
CA SER A 195 11.79 -3.13 -16.93
C SER A 195 10.42 -2.47 -16.77
N GLN A 196 9.71 -2.73 -15.67
CA GLN A 196 8.46 -2.06 -15.28
C GLN A 196 8.70 -1.15 -14.07
N GLY A 197 9.03 -1.75 -12.93
CA GLY A 197 9.45 -1.02 -11.73
C GLY A 197 8.30 -0.26 -11.05
N ASP A 198 7.10 -0.84 -10.98
CA ASP A 198 5.98 -0.29 -10.20
C ASP A 198 6.31 -0.24 -8.70
N GLY A 199 5.68 0.67 -7.98
CA GLY A 199 5.72 0.64 -6.52
C GLY A 199 4.83 -0.47 -5.97
N ILE A 200 3.53 -0.18 -5.82
CA ILE A 200 2.53 -1.16 -5.37
C ILE A 200 1.58 -1.46 -6.52
N GLU A 201 1.49 -2.72 -6.93
CA GLU A 201 0.53 -3.17 -7.92
C GLU A 201 -0.51 -4.12 -7.28
N LEU A 202 -1.78 -3.70 -7.29
CA LEU A 202 -2.92 -4.48 -6.81
C LEU A 202 -3.80 -4.88 -7.99
N LYS A 203 -3.74 -6.16 -8.37
CA LYS A 203 -4.35 -6.73 -9.57
C LYS A 203 -5.85 -6.93 -9.47
N THR A 204 -6.45 -7.08 -10.66
CA THR A 204 -7.89 -7.22 -10.90
C THR A 204 -8.53 -8.25 -9.99
N GLY A 205 -9.72 -7.94 -9.47
CA GLY A 205 -10.46 -8.86 -8.61
C GLY A 205 -10.11 -8.78 -7.13
N SER A 206 -9.06 -8.02 -6.77
CA SER A 206 -8.69 -7.77 -5.39
C SER A 206 -9.58 -6.66 -4.82
N TYR A 207 -10.15 -6.85 -3.63
CA TYR A 207 -11.11 -5.91 -3.02
C TYR A 207 -10.98 -5.82 -1.49
N GLY A 208 -11.53 -4.76 -0.90
CA GLY A 208 -11.48 -4.51 0.54
C GLY A 208 -10.08 -4.18 1.07
N ASN A 209 -9.11 -3.90 0.20
CA ASN A 209 -7.74 -3.63 0.60
C ASN A 209 -7.52 -2.15 0.93
N ILE A 210 -6.58 -1.88 1.82
CA ILE A 210 -6.17 -0.53 2.21
C ILE A 210 -4.67 -0.37 1.94
N ILE A 211 -4.31 0.55 1.05
CA ILE A 211 -2.94 0.96 0.76
C ILE A 211 -2.74 2.35 1.37
N ARG A 212 -2.03 2.45 2.50
CA ARG A 212 -1.94 3.72 3.22
C ARG A 212 -0.59 4.11 3.79
N ASN A 213 -0.33 5.42 3.85
CA ASN A 213 0.85 5.99 4.50
C ASN A 213 2.18 5.42 3.99
N ASN A 214 2.21 4.92 2.75
CA ASN A 214 3.45 4.45 2.13
C ASN A 214 4.22 5.64 1.55
N VAL A 215 5.53 5.50 1.50
CA VAL A 215 6.46 6.42 0.85
C VAL A 215 7.02 5.71 -0.39
N ILE A 216 6.77 6.26 -1.58
CA ILE A 216 7.13 5.63 -2.85
C ILE A 216 7.92 6.61 -3.71
N VAL A 217 9.13 6.22 -4.10
CA VAL A 217 10.12 7.14 -4.66
C VAL A 217 10.85 6.51 -5.83
N ASN A 218 11.10 7.28 -6.90
CA ASN A 218 11.95 6.83 -8.02
C ASN A 218 11.49 5.47 -8.61
N THR A 219 10.22 5.38 -9.00
CA THR A 219 9.66 4.22 -9.71
C THR A 219 9.69 4.48 -11.22
N LYS A 220 9.80 3.45 -12.06
CA LYS A 220 9.75 3.64 -13.52
C LYS A 220 8.31 3.67 -14.03
N TYR A 221 7.50 2.73 -13.57
CA TYR A 221 6.05 2.66 -13.78
C TYR A 221 5.32 3.26 -12.57
N PRO A 222 3.98 3.20 -12.50
CA PRO A 222 3.28 3.97 -11.49
C PRO A 222 3.72 3.68 -10.06
N GLY A 223 3.66 4.70 -9.22
CA GLY A 223 3.91 4.53 -7.79
C GLY A 223 2.90 3.57 -7.17
N ILE A 224 1.63 3.70 -7.54
CA ILE A 224 0.58 2.72 -7.22
C ILE A 224 -0.25 2.44 -8.48
N THR A 225 -0.39 1.17 -8.84
CA THR A 225 -1.32 0.69 -9.86
C THR A 225 -2.43 -0.14 -9.21
N LEU A 226 -3.69 0.26 -9.40
CA LEU A 226 -4.85 -0.42 -8.85
C LEU A 226 -5.86 -0.79 -9.94
N TYR A 227 -6.14 -2.07 -10.04
CA TYR A 227 -7.09 -2.63 -11.00
C TYR A 227 -8.51 -2.67 -10.41
N SER A 228 -9.51 -2.96 -11.24
CA SER A 228 -10.91 -3.05 -10.80
C SER A 228 -11.11 -4.16 -9.76
N THR A 229 -11.99 -3.95 -8.78
CA THR A 229 -12.27 -4.95 -7.72
C THR A 229 -12.92 -6.23 -8.24
N TYR A 230 -13.36 -6.25 -9.50
CA TYR A 230 -13.97 -7.41 -10.13
C TYR A 230 -13.62 -7.46 -11.62
N TYR A 231 -13.80 -8.65 -12.22
CA TYR A 231 -13.61 -8.88 -13.65
C TYR A 231 -14.95 -9.19 -14.34
N THR A 232 -15.01 -9.12 -15.67
CA THR A 232 -16.28 -9.15 -16.43
C THR A 232 -17.09 -10.43 -16.26
N ASN A 233 -16.47 -11.54 -15.85
CA ASN A 233 -17.10 -12.86 -15.70
C ASN A 233 -17.26 -13.30 -14.24
N TYR A 234 -17.32 -12.36 -13.29
CA TYR A 234 -17.56 -12.68 -11.88
C TYR A 234 -18.96 -13.25 -11.66
N ASP A 235 -19.06 -14.17 -10.69
CA ASP A 235 -20.35 -14.52 -10.10
C ASP A 235 -21.04 -13.25 -9.57
N ALA A 236 -22.37 -13.19 -9.70
CA ALA A 236 -23.14 -11.99 -9.33
C ALA A 236 -23.00 -11.65 -7.84
N ASN A 237 -22.93 -12.65 -6.96
CA ASN A 237 -22.77 -12.43 -5.52
C ASN A 237 -21.36 -11.96 -5.19
N GLU A 238 -20.34 -12.55 -5.82
CA GLU A 238 -18.97 -12.12 -5.64
C GLU A 238 -18.75 -10.68 -6.15
N LYS A 239 -19.34 -10.33 -7.30
CA LYS A 239 -19.34 -8.96 -7.81
C LYS A 239 -19.99 -8.00 -6.82
N ALA A 240 -21.15 -8.34 -6.28
CA ALA A 240 -21.85 -7.49 -5.30
C ALA A 240 -21.01 -7.27 -4.03
N LEU A 241 -20.37 -8.33 -3.53
CA LEU A 241 -19.46 -8.26 -2.39
C LEU A 241 -18.26 -7.35 -2.70
N ALA A 242 -17.60 -7.56 -3.84
CA ALA A 242 -16.44 -6.77 -4.27
C ALA A 242 -16.79 -5.28 -4.46
N ILE A 243 -17.99 -4.96 -4.96
CA ILE A 243 -18.48 -3.58 -5.08
C ILE A 243 -18.68 -2.96 -3.69
N SER A 244 -19.26 -3.71 -2.74
CA SER A 244 -19.51 -3.22 -1.38
C SER A 244 -18.24 -2.94 -0.57
N LYS A 245 -17.08 -3.43 -1.04
CA LYS A 245 -15.77 -3.32 -0.41
C LYS A 245 -14.75 -2.67 -1.37
N PRO A 246 -14.87 -1.37 -1.67
CA PRO A 246 -13.89 -0.70 -2.53
C PRO A 246 -12.50 -0.77 -1.92
N ASN A 247 -11.48 -0.78 -2.77
CA ASN A 247 -10.10 -0.59 -2.30
C ASN A 247 -9.89 0.89 -1.92
N ILE A 248 -9.04 1.13 -0.92
CA ILE A 248 -8.74 2.47 -0.42
C ILE A 248 -7.24 2.76 -0.61
N ILE A 249 -6.91 3.88 -1.26
CA ILE A 249 -5.56 4.43 -1.34
C ILE A 249 -5.54 5.75 -0.57
N GLU A 250 -4.87 5.79 0.59
CA GLU A 250 -4.91 6.99 1.45
C GLU A 250 -3.60 7.37 2.14
N GLY A 251 -3.32 8.67 2.29
CA GLY A 251 -2.18 9.13 3.08
C GLY A 251 -0.80 8.82 2.48
N ASN A 252 -0.71 8.34 1.24
CA ASN A 252 0.56 7.98 0.63
C ASN A 252 1.30 9.24 0.13
N ILE A 253 2.63 9.23 0.20
CA ILE A 253 3.49 10.19 -0.50
C ILE A 253 4.20 9.48 -1.64
N ILE A 254 4.05 10.03 -2.84
CA ILE A 254 4.66 9.48 -4.06
C ILE A 254 5.39 10.60 -4.79
N TRP A 255 6.65 10.38 -5.17
CA TRP A 255 7.33 11.30 -6.08
C TRP A 255 8.34 10.62 -7.00
N ASN A 256 8.64 11.30 -8.11
CA ASN A 256 9.55 10.81 -9.15
C ASN A 256 9.14 9.45 -9.73
N SER A 257 7.83 9.22 -9.92
CA SER A 257 7.39 8.12 -10.78
C SER A 257 7.60 8.50 -12.24
N GLY A 258 8.24 7.63 -13.02
CA GLY A 258 8.45 7.79 -14.45
C GLY A 258 7.16 7.69 -15.29
N ASP A 259 6.07 7.24 -14.69
CA ASP A 259 4.73 7.16 -15.29
C ASP A 259 3.72 7.91 -14.40
N ASN A 260 2.56 7.33 -14.09
CA ASN A 260 1.56 7.95 -13.26
C ASN A 260 1.94 7.85 -11.78
N GLY A 261 1.61 8.84 -10.95
CA GLY A 261 1.79 8.65 -9.51
C GLY A 261 0.88 7.55 -8.97
N ILE A 262 -0.41 7.65 -9.27
CA ILE A 262 -1.44 6.65 -8.98
C ILE A 262 -2.23 6.39 -10.26
N GLN A 263 -2.31 5.13 -10.69
CA GLN A 263 -3.17 4.68 -11.77
C GLN A 263 -4.28 3.79 -11.21
N VAL A 264 -5.53 4.07 -11.54
CA VAL A 264 -6.69 3.30 -11.04
C VAL A 264 -7.68 2.96 -12.15
N THR A 265 -8.19 1.72 -12.13
CA THR A 265 -9.26 1.29 -13.04
C THR A 265 -10.65 1.53 -12.46
N GLY A 266 -11.01 0.93 -11.31
CA GLY A 266 -12.40 0.96 -10.84
C GLY A 266 -12.61 0.57 -9.38
N ASN A 267 -13.76 0.96 -8.85
CA ASN A 267 -14.27 0.71 -7.49
C ASN A 267 -13.25 0.99 -6.38
N ALA A 268 -12.85 2.26 -6.29
CA ALA A 268 -11.76 2.68 -5.42
C ALA A 268 -12.01 4.07 -4.83
N ILE A 269 -11.46 4.28 -3.63
CA ILE A 269 -11.42 5.57 -2.96
C ILE A 269 -9.96 5.99 -2.82
N ILE A 270 -9.57 7.05 -3.52
CA ILE A 270 -8.23 7.62 -3.54
C ILE A 270 -8.31 8.94 -2.81
N ARG A 271 -7.76 9.02 -1.59
CA ARG A 271 -7.91 10.22 -0.78
C ARG A 271 -6.70 10.63 0.03
N ASN A 272 -6.55 11.92 0.30
CA ASN A 272 -5.48 12.45 1.14
C ASN A 272 -4.09 11.93 0.72
N ASN A 273 -3.81 11.77 -0.58
CA ASN A 273 -2.47 11.42 -1.04
C ASN A 273 -1.73 12.68 -1.47
N ILE A 274 -0.40 12.66 -1.33
CA ILE A 274 0.49 13.68 -1.88
C ILE A 274 1.27 13.04 -3.03
N VAL A 275 1.15 13.61 -4.22
CA VAL A 275 1.77 13.06 -5.42
C VAL A 275 2.51 14.15 -6.17
N MET A 276 3.82 13.96 -6.39
CA MET A 276 4.70 15.00 -6.92
C MET A 276 5.56 14.51 -8.08
N ASN A 277 5.85 15.40 -9.03
CA ASN A 277 6.84 15.18 -10.09
C ASN A 277 6.68 13.83 -10.83
N CYS A 278 5.50 13.59 -11.40
CA CYS A 278 5.22 12.38 -12.19
C CYS A 278 5.58 12.60 -13.66
N GLY A 279 6.09 11.57 -14.32
CA GLY A 279 6.44 11.58 -15.75
C GLY A 279 5.22 11.56 -16.68
N SER A 280 4.12 10.94 -16.23
CA SER A 280 2.80 10.98 -16.87
C SER A 280 1.82 11.78 -16.00
N SER A 281 0.64 11.26 -15.65
CA SER A 281 -0.35 11.99 -14.85
C SER A 281 -0.17 11.72 -13.35
N CYS A 282 -0.42 12.67 -12.45
CA CYS A 282 -0.24 12.37 -11.02
C CYS A 282 -1.26 11.34 -10.53
N ILE A 283 -2.55 11.55 -10.79
CA ILE A 283 -3.59 10.54 -10.52
C ILE A 283 -4.41 10.35 -11.79
N ALA A 284 -4.49 9.11 -12.28
CA ALA A 284 -5.18 8.77 -13.52
C ALA A 284 -6.22 7.67 -13.31
N ILE A 285 -7.43 7.91 -13.82
CA ILE A 285 -8.44 6.87 -14.07
C ILE A 285 -8.22 6.34 -15.49
N GLN A 286 -7.87 5.06 -15.61
CA GLN A 286 -7.57 4.44 -16.90
C GLN A 286 -8.02 2.98 -16.90
N LEU A 287 -8.57 2.53 -18.02
CA LEU A 287 -8.89 1.12 -18.19
C LEU A 287 -7.60 0.30 -18.21
N ASN A 288 -7.40 -0.47 -17.16
CA ASN A 288 -6.41 -1.54 -17.09
C ASN A 288 -7.09 -2.75 -16.44
N GLN A 289 -7.64 -3.64 -17.27
CA GLN A 289 -8.48 -4.82 -16.95
C GLN A 289 -9.69 -4.59 -16.00
N GLY A 290 -10.82 -5.23 -16.31
CA GLY A 290 -12.06 -5.10 -15.52
C GLY A 290 -12.89 -3.88 -15.95
N VAL A 291 -13.58 -3.25 -15.00
CA VAL A 291 -14.57 -2.20 -15.27
C VAL A 291 -14.19 -0.88 -14.62
N VAL A 292 -14.36 0.23 -15.35
CA VAL A 292 -14.13 1.60 -14.89
C VAL A 292 -15.43 2.22 -14.39
N GLU A 293 -15.62 2.22 -13.07
CA GLU A 293 -16.79 2.81 -12.39
C GLU A 293 -16.48 3.01 -10.91
N ASN A 294 -17.33 3.74 -10.18
CA ASN A 294 -17.27 3.87 -8.72
C ASN A 294 -15.90 4.34 -8.19
N VAL A 295 -15.23 5.24 -8.91
CA VAL A 295 -13.94 5.80 -8.51
C VAL A 295 -14.13 7.17 -7.87
N LYS A 296 -13.62 7.34 -6.65
CA LYS A 296 -13.62 8.62 -5.92
C LYS A 296 -12.19 9.12 -5.72
N ILE A 297 -11.88 10.29 -6.26
CA ILE A 297 -10.61 11.00 -6.07
C ILE A 297 -10.92 12.22 -5.18
N LEU A 298 -10.55 12.13 -3.90
CA LEU A 298 -10.98 13.08 -2.87
C LEU A 298 -9.79 13.67 -2.12
N PHE A 299 -9.72 14.99 -1.95
CA PHE A 299 -8.75 15.60 -1.03
C PHE A 299 -7.27 15.26 -1.30
N ASN A 300 -6.90 14.89 -2.53
CA ASN A 300 -5.49 14.66 -2.88
C ASN A 300 -4.81 15.99 -3.19
N THR A 301 -3.49 16.03 -3.00
CA THR A 301 -2.63 17.14 -3.43
C THR A 301 -1.67 16.64 -4.48
N VAL A 302 -1.76 17.20 -5.68
CA VAL A 302 -0.93 16.80 -6.81
C VAL A 302 -0.16 18.00 -7.36
N VAL A 303 1.15 17.84 -7.54
CA VAL A 303 2.04 18.89 -8.05
C VAL A 303 2.98 18.31 -9.09
N THR A 304 2.87 18.73 -10.35
CA THR A 304 3.81 18.33 -11.40
C THR A 304 4.05 19.45 -12.40
N ALA A 305 5.31 19.65 -12.80
CA ALA A 305 5.70 20.67 -13.79
C ALA A 305 5.98 20.10 -15.18
N SER A 306 6.34 18.82 -15.27
CA SER A 306 6.89 18.15 -16.45
C SER A 306 6.04 16.99 -16.98
N GLY A 307 5.07 16.52 -16.20
CA GLY A 307 4.20 15.41 -16.57
C GLY A 307 2.99 15.80 -17.43
N GLY A 308 2.11 14.83 -17.62
CA GLY A 308 0.77 15.00 -18.15
C GLY A 308 -0.15 15.79 -17.22
N ALA A 309 -1.40 15.33 -17.04
CA ALA A 309 -2.33 16.06 -16.20
C ALA A 309 -2.11 15.77 -14.70
N GLY A 310 -2.35 16.74 -13.82
CA GLY A 310 -2.39 16.50 -12.39
C GLY A 310 -3.43 15.43 -12.05
N LEU A 311 -4.67 15.62 -12.51
CA LEU A 311 -5.74 14.65 -12.42
C LEU A 311 -6.23 14.30 -13.83
N ARG A 312 -6.29 13.01 -14.17
CA ARG A 312 -6.69 12.54 -15.50
C ARG A 312 -7.81 11.51 -15.45
N VAL A 313 -8.77 11.64 -16.36
CA VAL A 313 -9.79 10.63 -16.65
C VAL A 313 -9.66 10.22 -18.11
N THR A 314 -8.99 9.10 -18.38
CA THR A 314 -8.84 8.56 -19.73
C THR A 314 -10.08 7.76 -20.14
N ASN A 315 -10.60 6.97 -19.20
CA ASN A 315 -11.81 6.19 -19.33
C ASN A 315 -12.74 6.53 -18.16
N SER A 316 -14.05 6.41 -18.36
CA SER A 316 -15.05 6.72 -17.34
C SER A 316 -16.29 5.85 -17.49
N GLY A 317 -16.92 5.54 -16.36
CA GLY A 317 -18.23 4.90 -16.26
C GLY A 317 -18.99 5.51 -15.07
N PRO A 318 -20.10 4.93 -14.61
CA PRO A 318 -20.92 5.55 -13.56
C PRO A 318 -20.17 5.72 -12.24
N GLY A 319 -20.63 6.67 -11.41
CA GLY A 319 -20.15 6.86 -10.03
C GLY A 319 -18.77 7.52 -9.90
N ILE A 320 -18.31 8.28 -10.90
CA ILE A 320 -17.05 9.03 -10.81
C ILE A 320 -17.23 10.28 -9.95
N VAL A 321 -16.38 10.44 -8.95
CA VAL A 321 -16.33 11.64 -8.11
C VAL A 321 -14.90 12.18 -8.06
N ILE A 322 -14.73 13.45 -8.43
CA ILE A 322 -13.46 14.18 -8.32
C ILE A 322 -13.73 15.43 -7.50
N ALA A 323 -13.42 15.39 -6.22
CA ALA A 323 -13.79 16.49 -5.32
C ALA A 323 -12.72 16.88 -4.32
N ASN A 324 -12.69 18.16 -3.97
CA ASN A 324 -11.84 18.71 -2.90
C ASN A 324 -10.33 18.50 -3.10
N ASN A 325 -9.87 18.19 -4.32
CA ASN A 325 -8.45 18.01 -4.61
C ASN A 325 -7.77 19.36 -4.84
N ALA A 326 -6.46 19.39 -4.65
CA ALA A 326 -5.61 20.52 -5.00
C ALA A 326 -4.63 20.06 -6.10
N ALA A 327 -4.78 20.58 -7.32
CA ALA A 327 -4.04 20.13 -8.50
C ALA A 327 -3.29 21.28 -9.17
N TYR A 328 -1.96 21.24 -9.07
CA TYR A 328 -1.06 22.26 -9.61
C TYR A 328 -0.18 21.64 -10.68
N SER A 329 -0.51 21.92 -11.94
CA SER A 329 0.25 21.44 -13.11
C SER A 329 -0.09 22.23 -14.37
N ASN A 330 0.59 21.99 -15.49
CA ASN A 330 0.22 22.65 -16.75
C ASN A 330 -1.21 22.29 -17.19
N THR A 331 -1.64 21.06 -16.91
CA THR A 331 -3.00 20.58 -17.11
C THR A 331 -3.54 20.03 -15.79
N ALA A 332 -4.20 20.86 -15.00
CA ALA A 332 -4.62 20.50 -13.64
C ALA A 332 -5.61 19.33 -13.61
N LEU A 333 -6.59 19.36 -14.51
CA LEU A 333 -7.64 18.36 -14.58
C LEU A 333 -8.06 18.15 -16.04
N TYR A 334 -7.99 16.92 -16.50
CA TYR A 334 -8.30 16.55 -17.89
C TYR A 334 -9.19 15.31 -17.97
N ALA A 335 -10.23 15.35 -18.80
CA ALA A 335 -10.93 14.15 -19.25
C ALA A 335 -10.76 13.97 -20.76
N ALA A 336 -10.34 12.78 -21.17
CA ALA A 336 -10.17 12.44 -22.59
C ALA A 336 -11.51 12.28 -23.33
N GLN A 337 -12.59 12.08 -22.59
CA GLN A 337 -13.94 11.85 -23.08
C GLN A 337 -14.93 12.61 -22.20
N THR A 338 -16.15 12.81 -22.70
CA THR A 338 -17.24 13.39 -21.91
C THR A 338 -17.48 12.54 -20.67
N LEU A 339 -17.47 13.17 -19.50
CA LEU A 339 -17.79 12.48 -18.26
C LEU A 339 -19.27 12.05 -18.25
N PRO A 340 -19.62 10.91 -17.62
CA PRO A 340 -21.00 10.48 -17.46
C PRO A 340 -21.88 11.52 -16.78
N ASN A 341 -23.18 11.48 -17.04
CA ASN A 341 -24.14 12.47 -16.52
C ASN A 341 -24.22 12.49 -14.98
N ASP A 342 -23.90 11.37 -14.33
CA ASP A 342 -23.85 11.21 -12.88
C ASP A 342 -22.47 11.55 -12.28
N ALA A 343 -21.49 11.94 -13.10
CA ALA A 343 -20.17 12.32 -12.62
C ALA A 343 -20.22 13.62 -11.80
N ILE A 344 -19.47 13.63 -10.70
CA ILE A 344 -19.41 14.74 -9.76
C ILE A 344 -18.01 15.35 -9.78
N VAL A 345 -17.90 16.63 -10.12
CA VAL A 345 -16.65 17.40 -10.07
C VAL A 345 -16.85 18.63 -9.19
N LEU A 346 -16.33 18.63 -7.96
CA LEU A 346 -16.70 19.65 -6.97
C LEU A 346 -15.51 20.20 -6.18
N ASN A 347 -15.43 21.52 -6.07
CA ASN A 347 -14.54 22.23 -5.15
C ASN A 347 -13.06 21.82 -5.27
N ASN A 348 -12.60 21.48 -6.47
CA ASN A 348 -11.18 21.27 -6.72
C ASN A 348 -10.49 22.64 -6.85
N VAL A 349 -9.36 22.81 -6.16
CA VAL A 349 -8.46 23.95 -6.35
C VAL A 349 -7.46 23.57 -7.44
N ILE A 350 -7.36 24.40 -8.46
CA ILE A 350 -6.53 24.13 -9.62
C ILE A 350 -5.62 25.32 -9.93
N GLN A 351 -4.40 25.01 -10.35
CA GLN A 351 -3.56 25.90 -11.15
C GLN A 351 -3.16 25.12 -12.38
N GLY A 352 -3.50 25.65 -13.57
CA GLY A 352 -3.30 24.97 -14.85
C GLY A 352 -4.53 25.04 -15.74
N SER A 353 -4.41 24.46 -16.93
CA SER A 353 -5.55 24.30 -17.85
C SER A 353 -6.48 23.17 -17.41
N THR A 354 -7.73 23.22 -17.87
CA THR A 354 -8.70 22.13 -17.74
C THR A 354 -9.66 22.14 -18.92
N ASN A 355 -10.14 20.97 -19.32
CA ASN A 355 -11.20 20.81 -20.32
C ASN A 355 -12.52 20.29 -19.72
N ILE A 356 -12.62 20.25 -18.39
CA ILE A 356 -13.84 19.80 -17.72
C ILE A 356 -14.85 20.95 -17.71
N LEU A 357 -15.83 20.84 -18.59
CA LEU A 357 -16.99 21.72 -18.69
C LEU A 357 -18.26 20.93 -18.32
N THR A 358 -18.31 20.33 -17.14
CA THR A 358 -19.54 19.65 -16.69
C THR A 358 -20.49 20.65 -16.03
N LEU A 359 -21.81 20.41 -16.18
CA LEU A 359 -22.89 21.28 -15.68
C LEU A 359 -22.76 21.60 -14.17
N ASN A 360 -22.13 20.70 -13.41
CA ASN A 360 -21.96 20.80 -11.97
C ASN A 360 -20.49 20.97 -11.52
N ALA A 361 -19.56 21.26 -12.45
CA ALA A 361 -18.17 21.50 -12.11
C ALA A 361 -18.03 22.78 -11.27
N THR A 362 -17.52 22.66 -10.04
CA THR A 362 -17.04 23.83 -9.27
C THR A 362 -15.53 23.77 -9.14
N LEU A 363 -14.84 24.71 -9.78
CA LEU A 363 -13.39 24.84 -9.73
C LEU A 363 -13.00 26.15 -9.07
N LYS A 364 -11.87 26.14 -8.37
CA LYS A 364 -11.29 27.31 -7.71
C LYS A 364 -9.88 27.50 -8.20
N ILE A 365 -9.47 28.74 -8.40
CA ILE A 365 -8.10 29.04 -8.83
C ILE A 365 -7.20 29.08 -7.60
N GLY A 366 -6.13 28.31 -7.63
CA GLY A 366 -5.04 28.35 -6.66
C GLY A 366 -3.77 28.95 -7.26
N ASN A 367 -2.75 29.11 -6.42
CA ASN A 367 -1.41 29.48 -6.82
C ASN A 367 -0.39 28.71 -5.97
N LEU A 368 0.38 27.80 -6.59
CA LEU A 368 1.30 26.86 -5.95
C LEU A 368 2.24 27.56 -4.96
N ASN A 369 2.79 28.71 -5.36
CA ASN A 369 3.82 29.43 -4.61
C ASN A 369 3.26 30.21 -3.42
N SER A 370 2.00 30.67 -3.50
CA SER A 370 1.35 31.33 -2.35
C SER A 370 0.55 30.36 -1.49
N ASP A 371 0.11 29.24 -2.05
CA ASP A 371 -0.75 28.29 -1.37
C ASP A 371 0.03 27.38 -0.43
N PHE A 372 1.32 27.12 -0.67
CA PHE A 372 2.14 26.21 0.15
C PHE A 372 3.45 26.81 0.66
N GLN A 373 4.01 26.20 1.71
CA GLN A 373 5.20 26.69 2.41
C GLN A 373 6.51 26.60 1.60
N GLN A 374 6.76 25.49 0.89
CA GLN A 374 7.96 25.37 0.04
C GLN A 374 7.71 24.43 -1.14
N THR A 375 8.05 24.90 -2.34
CA THR A 375 7.73 24.24 -3.62
C THR A 375 8.90 24.25 -4.61
N SER A 376 10.11 24.60 -4.16
CA SER A 376 11.29 24.80 -5.00
C SER A 376 12.21 23.58 -5.14
N THR A 377 12.08 22.60 -4.23
CA THR A 377 12.97 21.43 -4.10
C THR A 377 12.15 20.27 -3.59
N LEU A 378 12.31 19.10 -4.19
CA LEU A 378 11.60 17.88 -3.81
C LEU A 378 12.24 17.21 -2.59
N PRO A 379 11.44 16.49 -1.78
CA PRO A 379 9.98 16.55 -1.75
C PRO A 379 9.50 17.95 -1.30
N TYR A 380 8.42 18.44 -1.90
CA TYR A 380 7.87 19.75 -1.55
C TYR A 380 7.27 19.76 -0.14
N ASN A 381 7.36 20.89 0.55
CA ASN A 381 6.55 21.16 1.73
C ASN A 381 5.18 21.73 1.32
N LEU A 382 4.21 20.83 1.14
CA LEU A 382 2.84 21.14 0.74
C LEU A 382 1.90 21.45 1.93
N PHE A 383 2.46 21.94 3.03
CA PHE A 383 1.67 22.63 4.03
C PHE A 383 1.08 23.92 3.47
N PRO A 384 -0.22 24.15 3.63
CA PRO A 384 -0.83 25.42 3.28
C PRO A 384 -0.30 26.58 4.10
N THR A 385 -0.14 27.72 3.43
CA THR A 385 0.04 29.01 4.10
C THR A 385 -1.28 29.49 4.70
N SER A 386 -1.25 30.49 5.59
CA SER A 386 -2.46 31.07 6.18
C SER A 386 -3.39 31.76 5.17
N THR A 387 -2.85 32.15 4.01
CA THR A 387 -3.59 32.79 2.91
C THR A 387 -3.96 31.81 1.80
N SER A 388 -3.70 30.52 2.00
CA SER A 388 -3.83 29.51 0.96
C SER A 388 -5.25 29.36 0.44
N SER A 389 -5.35 29.23 -0.88
CA SER A 389 -6.61 29.05 -1.61
C SER A 389 -7.26 27.69 -1.34
N VAL A 390 -6.53 26.72 -0.79
CA VAL A 390 -7.09 25.40 -0.43
C VAL A 390 -7.93 25.45 0.85
N LEU A 391 -7.68 26.43 1.73
CA LEU A 391 -8.30 26.47 3.05
C LEU A 391 -9.79 26.82 3.00
N GLY A 392 -10.61 26.01 3.68
CA GLY A 392 -12.05 26.25 3.87
C GLY A 392 -12.90 26.16 2.60
N LYS A 393 -12.38 25.50 1.55
CA LYS A 393 -13.02 25.44 0.22
C LYS A 393 -13.71 24.11 -0.12
N ALA A 394 -13.62 23.09 0.71
CA ALA A 394 -14.15 21.76 0.43
C ALA A 394 -15.67 21.73 0.45
N SER A 395 -16.23 20.85 -0.37
CA SER A 395 -17.61 20.40 -0.24
C SER A 395 -17.76 19.47 0.95
N LEU A 396 -18.67 19.82 1.85
CA LEU A 396 -19.12 18.99 2.96
C LEU A 396 -19.75 17.67 2.50
N SER A 397 -20.41 17.66 1.34
CA SER A 397 -21.06 16.44 0.81
C SER A 397 -20.07 15.34 0.41
N GLN A 398 -18.78 15.69 0.30
CA GLN A 398 -17.70 14.77 -0.04
C GLN A 398 -16.62 14.79 1.04
N SER A 399 -16.97 14.98 2.33
CA SER A 399 -16.01 15.07 3.44
C SER A 399 -15.32 13.74 3.76
N VAL A 400 -14.11 13.82 4.33
CA VAL A 400 -13.39 12.69 4.92
C VAL A 400 -13.17 12.95 6.41
N ASN A 401 -13.00 11.88 7.20
CA ASN A 401 -12.89 11.99 8.65
C ASN A 401 -11.56 12.59 9.13
N TYR A 402 -10.49 12.37 8.38
CA TYR A 402 -9.14 12.75 8.74
C TYR A 402 -8.43 13.46 7.58
N ASP A 403 -7.49 14.34 7.87
CA ASP A 403 -6.55 14.90 6.88
C ASP A 403 -5.33 13.98 6.67
N PHE A 404 -4.36 14.44 5.87
CA PHE A 404 -3.10 13.73 5.61
C PHE A 404 -2.32 13.37 6.90
N ASN A 405 -2.35 14.23 7.92
CA ASN A 405 -1.63 13.97 9.18
C ASN A 405 -2.45 13.18 10.20
N GLY A 406 -3.65 12.72 9.83
CA GLY A 406 -4.55 12.05 10.76
C GLY A 406 -5.29 12.99 11.70
N ASN A 407 -5.26 14.31 11.50
CA ASN A 407 -6.08 15.22 12.29
C ASN A 407 -7.54 15.02 11.92
N SER A 408 -8.42 14.92 12.92
CA SER A 408 -9.86 14.90 12.68
C SER A 408 -10.28 16.20 11.99
N ASN A 409 -10.99 16.08 10.87
CA ASN A 409 -11.63 17.25 10.28
C ASN A 409 -12.74 17.72 11.24
N PRO A 410 -12.72 18.97 11.71
CA PRO A 410 -13.79 19.46 12.56
C PRO A 410 -15.10 19.37 11.77
N GLN A 411 -15.97 18.44 12.18
CA GLN A 411 -17.35 18.43 11.74
C GLN A 411 -17.99 19.73 12.25
N PRO A 412 -18.79 20.45 11.44
CA PRO A 412 -19.56 21.55 11.97
C PRO A 412 -20.48 21.02 13.07
N SER A 413 -20.32 21.54 14.29
CA SER A 413 -21.28 21.30 15.38
C SER A 413 -22.68 21.75 14.95
N PRO A 414 -23.76 21.01 15.29
CA PRO A 414 -25.13 21.39 14.94
C PRO A 414 -25.57 22.78 15.44
N ASN A 415 -24.82 23.38 16.37
CA ASN A 415 -25.21 24.59 17.09
C ASN A 415 -24.43 25.87 16.76
N THR A 416 -23.62 25.91 15.69
CA THR A 416 -22.98 27.17 15.27
C THR A 416 -23.40 27.57 13.87
N SER A 417 -24.44 28.40 13.80
CA SER A 417 -24.73 29.24 12.66
C SER A 417 -23.51 30.15 12.36
N GLY A 418 -22.64 29.69 11.45
CA GLY A 418 -21.82 30.59 10.63
C GLY A 418 -20.32 30.70 10.88
N LYS A 419 -19.63 29.88 11.70
CA LYS A 419 -18.16 30.03 11.90
C LYS A 419 -17.34 28.74 12.05
N GLY A 420 -17.79 27.63 11.48
CA GLY A 420 -17.05 26.36 11.49
C GLY A 420 -17.11 25.66 10.15
N SER A 421 -16.64 26.29 9.08
CA SER A 421 -16.40 25.55 7.84
C SER A 421 -15.36 24.46 8.12
N PRO A 422 -15.56 23.21 7.67
CA PRO A 422 -14.51 22.21 7.72
C PRO A 422 -13.25 22.78 7.10
N LYS A 423 -12.13 22.59 7.77
CA LYS A 423 -10.83 22.88 7.18
C LYS A 423 -10.65 21.91 6.02
N ALA A 424 -11.00 22.39 4.85
CA ALA A 424 -10.66 21.77 3.60
C ALA A 424 -9.15 21.74 3.49
N ASN A 425 -8.60 20.55 3.68
CA ASN A 425 -7.30 20.11 3.27
C ASN A 425 -6.03 20.82 3.73
N ASN A 426 -5.14 19.91 4.12
CA ASN A 426 -3.71 19.98 4.27
C ASN A 426 -3.27 20.83 5.46
N ALA A 427 -2.91 20.17 6.54
CA ALA A 427 -1.66 20.46 7.19
C ALA A 427 -0.73 19.29 6.77
N VAL A 428 0.58 19.43 6.80
CA VAL A 428 1.60 18.36 6.61
C VAL A 428 2.56 18.32 7.79
N THR A 429 2.12 18.24 9.05
CA THR A 429 3.10 17.83 10.09
C THR A 429 3.24 16.35 9.83
N LEU A 430 4.25 15.97 9.03
CA LEU A 430 4.71 14.60 8.92
C LEU A 430 4.64 14.03 10.33
N SER A 431 3.77 13.05 10.55
CA SER A 431 3.68 12.39 11.85
C SER A 431 5.09 11.94 12.23
N ALA A 432 5.45 11.86 13.51
CA ALA A 432 6.82 11.50 13.90
C ALA A 432 7.34 10.22 13.19
N ASN A 433 6.44 9.28 12.88
CA ASN A 433 6.73 8.06 12.13
C ASN A 433 6.92 8.30 10.61
N MET A 434 6.11 9.15 9.98
CA MET A 434 6.34 9.57 8.59
C MET A 434 7.54 10.49 8.44
N LEU A 435 7.81 11.35 9.43
CA LEU A 435 9.01 12.16 9.48
C LEU A 435 10.22 11.26 9.60
N LEU A 436 10.18 10.17 10.37
CA LEU A 436 11.25 9.18 10.40
C LEU A 436 11.45 8.51 9.03
N LEU A 437 10.38 8.08 8.35
CA LEU A 437 10.46 7.49 7.00
C LEU A 437 10.95 8.49 5.93
N VAL A 438 10.48 9.73 5.98
CA VAL A 438 10.92 10.81 5.09
C VAL A 438 12.35 11.24 5.42
N VAL A 439 12.73 11.32 6.69
CA VAL A 439 14.12 11.57 7.14
C VAL A 439 15.02 10.42 6.70
N ILE A 440 14.58 9.16 6.80
CA ILE A 440 15.28 8.00 6.24
C ILE A 440 15.48 8.19 4.73
N ALA A 441 14.43 8.57 3.99
CA ALA A 441 14.53 8.89 2.56
C ALA A 441 15.50 10.05 2.27
N PHE A 442 15.51 11.10 3.09
CA PHE A 442 16.47 12.20 3.01
C PHE A 442 17.91 11.75 3.29
N THR A 443 18.15 10.92 4.31
CA THR A 443 19.48 10.39 4.61
C THR A 443 19.98 9.41 3.56
N ALA A 444 19.09 8.62 2.94
CA ALA A 444 19.45 7.71 1.86
C ALA A 444 19.86 8.46 0.58
N LEU A 445 19.19 9.58 0.25
CA LEU A 445 19.56 10.41 -0.90
C LEU A 445 20.85 11.22 -0.70
N CYS A 446 21.25 11.54 0.54
CA CYS A 446 22.49 12.28 0.81
C CYS A 446 23.76 11.40 0.84
N ILE A 447 23.62 10.07 0.73
CA ILE A 447 24.75 9.11 0.78
C ILE A 447 25.04 8.46 -0.60
N MET A 448 24.27 8.80 -1.64
CA MET A 448 24.52 8.36 -3.03
C MET A 448 25.21 9.40 -3.89
#